data_AF-A0A0D9ZE84-F1
#
_entry.id   AF-A0A0D9ZE84-F1
#
_cell.length_a   1.000
_cell.length_b   1.000
_cell.length_c   1.000
_cell.angle_alpha   90.00
_cell.angle_beta   90.00
_cell.angle_gamma   90.00
#
_symmetry.space_group_name_H-M   'P 1'
#
loop_
_entity.id
_entity.type
_entity.pdbx_description
1 polymer ?
#
loop_
_entity_poly.entity_id
_entity_poly.type
_entity_poly.pdbx_seq_one_letter_code
_entity_poly.pdbx_strand_id
1 'polypeptide(L)'
;MVKLTMVARVTDGLPLAEGLDDGRDQKDADFYKQQAKLLFKNLSKGQHEASRMSIETGPYFFHYIIEGRVCYLTMCDHSYPKKLAFQYLEDLKNEFERVNGSQIETAARPYAFIKFDTFIQKTKKLYLDTRTQRNLVKLNDELYEVHQIMTRNVQEVLGVGEKLDQVTEMSTRLTSDTRMYADKAKDLNRQALIRKYAPVAIVIGVVLMLFWLKNKIW
;
A
#
# COMPACT_ATOMS: atom_id res chain seq x y z
N MET A 1 -12.78 0.94 12.09
CA MET A 1 -11.84 2.04 11.82
C MET A 1 -11.25 1.87 10.42
N VAL A 2 -10.82 2.96 9.76
CA VAL A 2 -10.18 2.89 8.43
C VAL A 2 -8.76 2.30 8.55
N LYS A 3 -8.44 1.32 7.71
CA LYS A 3 -7.17 0.58 7.71
C LYS A 3 -6.32 0.92 6.49
N LEU A 4 -6.84 0.68 5.29
CA LEU A 4 -6.14 0.88 4.02
C LEU A 4 -6.87 1.92 3.16
N THR A 5 -6.12 2.68 2.38
CA THR A 5 -6.67 3.57 1.35
C THR A 5 -5.81 3.51 0.09
N MET A 6 -6.43 3.28 -1.05
CA MET A 6 -5.78 3.21 -2.35
C MET A 6 -6.57 3.97 -3.40
N VAL A 7 -5.86 4.67 -4.27
CA VAL A 7 -6.42 5.40 -5.41
C VAL A 7 -5.80 4.83 -6.67
N ALA A 8 -6.63 4.40 -7.62
CA ALA A 8 -6.15 3.79 -8.86
C ALA A 8 -6.98 4.26 -10.05
N ARG A 9 -6.36 4.28 -11.23
CA ARG A 9 -7.05 4.60 -12.47
C ARG A 9 -7.84 3.38 -12.96
N VAL A 10 -9.11 3.59 -13.31
CA VAL A 10 -10.02 2.51 -13.70
C VAL A 10 -9.64 1.90 -15.04
N THR A 11 -9.14 2.68 -16.00
CA THR A 11 -8.89 2.20 -17.38
C THR A 11 -7.87 1.09 -17.48
N ASP A 12 -6.85 1.09 -16.62
CA ASP A 12 -5.72 0.16 -16.66
C ASP A 12 -5.41 -0.46 -15.28
N GLY A 13 -6.10 -0.05 -14.22
CA GLY A 13 -5.82 -0.46 -12.85
C GLY A 13 -4.53 0.14 -12.29
N LEU A 14 -3.99 1.21 -12.91
CA LEU A 14 -2.73 1.83 -12.48
C LEU A 14 -2.87 2.46 -11.10
N PRO A 15 -2.08 2.05 -10.08
CA PRO A 15 -2.08 2.71 -8.79
C PRO A 15 -1.59 4.15 -8.93
N LEU A 16 -2.36 5.11 -8.41
CA LEU A 16 -2.07 6.55 -8.49
C LEU A 16 -1.50 7.07 -7.17
N ALA A 17 -2.12 6.68 -6.05
CA ALA A 17 -1.70 7.02 -4.70
C ALA A 17 -2.12 5.91 -3.73
N GLU A 18 -1.40 5.78 -2.62
CA GLU A 18 -1.72 4.84 -1.55
C GLU A 18 -1.38 5.52 -0.21
N GLY A 19 -2.27 5.36 0.76
CA GLY A 19 -2.01 5.78 2.12
C GLY A 19 -0.99 4.84 2.77
N LEU A 20 0.13 5.39 3.22
CA LEU A 20 1.12 4.63 3.98
C LEU A 20 0.49 4.01 5.24
N ASP A 21 0.91 2.79 5.55
CA ASP A 21 0.46 2.10 6.75
C ASP A 21 1.35 2.52 7.93
N ASP A 22 0.78 2.76 9.11
CA ASP A 22 1.53 3.13 10.32
C ASP A 22 2.36 1.96 10.91
N GLY A 23 2.52 0.87 10.15
CA GLY A 23 3.38 -0.29 10.42
C GLY A 23 2.98 -1.13 11.64
N ARG A 24 1.88 -0.78 12.32
CA ARG A 24 1.58 -1.28 13.66
C ARG A 24 0.48 -2.34 13.75
N ASP A 25 -0.36 -2.54 12.73
CA ASP A 25 -1.69 -3.15 13.01
C ASP A 25 -2.28 -4.17 12.02
N GLN A 26 -1.51 -4.79 11.11
CA GLN A 26 -2.11 -5.88 10.32
C GLN A 26 -1.12 -6.96 9.88
N LYS A 27 -1.25 -8.14 10.48
CA LYS A 27 -0.53 -9.37 10.08
C LYS A 27 -0.76 -9.75 8.61
N ASP A 28 -1.88 -9.30 8.03
CA ASP A 28 -2.31 -9.65 6.68
C ASP A 28 -2.46 -8.43 5.75
N ALA A 29 -1.81 -7.30 6.06
CA ALA A 29 -1.92 -6.07 5.25
C ALA A 29 -1.62 -6.33 3.76
N ASP A 30 -0.59 -7.11 3.48
CA ASP A 30 -0.17 -7.43 2.11
C ASP A 30 -1.23 -8.24 1.34
N PHE A 31 -1.93 -9.14 2.02
CA PHE A 31 -2.99 -9.95 1.43
C PHE A 31 -4.17 -9.07 0.99
N TYR A 32 -4.64 -8.17 1.85
CA TYR A 32 -5.73 -7.25 1.51
C TYR A 32 -5.32 -6.22 0.45
N LYS A 33 -4.06 -5.77 0.45
CA LYS A 33 -3.51 -4.92 -0.62
C LYS A 33 -3.52 -5.63 -1.97
N GLN A 34 -3.18 -6.93 -1.99
CA GLN A 34 -3.25 -7.73 -3.22
C GLN A 34 -4.69 -7.89 -3.69
N GLN A 35 -5.63 -8.17 -2.78
CA GLN A 35 -7.05 -8.20 -3.13
C GLN A 35 -7.54 -6.87 -3.73
N ALA A 36 -7.17 -5.73 -3.13
CA ALA A 36 -7.51 -4.42 -3.66
C ALA A 36 -6.95 -4.20 -5.08
N LYS A 37 -5.70 -4.62 -5.35
CA LYS A 37 -5.12 -4.57 -6.69
C LYS A 37 -5.87 -5.46 -7.69
N LEU A 38 -6.32 -6.64 -7.28
CA LEU A 38 -7.16 -7.51 -8.11
C LEU A 38 -8.52 -6.87 -8.40
N LEU A 39 -9.12 -6.21 -7.41
CA LEU A 39 -10.35 -5.45 -7.61
C LEU A 39 -10.15 -4.36 -8.68
N PHE A 40 -9.07 -3.56 -8.61
CA PHE A 40 -8.78 -2.57 -9.64
C PHE A 40 -8.58 -3.19 -11.03
N LYS A 41 -7.93 -4.36 -11.11
CA LYS A 41 -7.75 -5.10 -12.36
C LYS A 41 -9.07 -5.66 -12.92
N ASN A 42 -10.04 -6.00 -12.08
CA ASN A 42 -11.36 -6.43 -12.56
C ASN A 42 -12.21 -5.24 -13.00
N LEU A 43 -12.16 -4.13 -12.26
CA LEU A 43 -12.81 -2.88 -12.66
C LEU A 43 -12.32 -2.39 -14.03
N SER A 44 -11.02 -2.58 -14.35
CA SER A 44 -10.45 -2.18 -15.65
C SER A 44 -10.88 -3.04 -16.83
N LYS A 45 -11.39 -4.25 -16.60
CA LYS A 45 -11.97 -5.11 -17.65
C LYS A 45 -13.40 -4.69 -18.04
N GLY A 46 -13.90 -3.58 -17.50
CA GLY A 46 -15.27 -3.11 -17.76
C GLY A 46 -16.32 -3.78 -16.86
N GLN A 47 -15.92 -4.54 -15.84
CA GLN A 47 -16.83 -5.12 -14.85
C GLN A 47 -17.14 -4.15 -13.70
N HIS A 48 -17.39 -2.87 -13.99
CA HIS A 48 -17.84 -1.91 -12.98
C HIS A 48 -19.37 -1.80 -13.03
N GLU A 49 -20.05 -2.58 -12.20
CA GLU A 49 -21.51 -2.61 -12.20
C GLU A 49 -22.15 -1.41 -11.49
N ALA A 50 -21.40 -0.75 -10.61
CA ALA A 50 -21.86 0.43 -9.87
C ALA A 50 -20.71 1.39 -9.56
N SER A 51 -20.98 2.69 -9.64
CA SER A 51 -20.03 3.75 -9.27
C SER A 51 -19.71 3.77 -7.77
N ARG A 52 -20.58 3.23 -6.93
CA ARG A 52 -20.35 3.07 -5.49
C ARG A 52 -20.70 1.65 -5.06
N MET A 53 -19.80 0.98 -4.35
CA MET A 53 -20.04 -0.39 -3.87
C MET A 53 -19.33 -0.66 -2.56
N SER A 54 -19.93 -1.55 -1.77
CA SER A 54 -19.29 -2.17 -0.61
C SER A 54 -18.99 -3.64 -0.92
N ILE A 55 -17.79 -4.10 -0.60
CA ILE A 55 -17.35 -5.47 -0.86
C ILE A 55 -16.90 -6.08 0.47
N GLU A 56 -17.56 -7.15 0.87
CA GLU A 56 -17.24 -7.91 2.08
C GLU A 56 -16.00 -8.79 1.86
N THR A 57 -15.02 -8.66 2.76
CA THR A 57 -13.75 -9.41 2.69
C THR A 57 -13.33 -9.88 4.08
N GLY A 58 -13.90 -10.99 4.53
CA GLY A 58 -13.60 -11.55 5.85
C GLY A 58 -14.02 -10.58 6.97
N PRO A 59 -13.11 -10.15 7.87
CA PRO A 59 -13.45 -9.24 8.98
C PRO A 59 -13.56 -7.76 8.57
N TYR A 60 -13.35 -7.44 7.29
CA TYR A 60 -13.33 -6.06 6.78
C TYR A 60 -14.34 -5.85 5.65
N PHE A 61 -14.64 -4.58 5.38
CA PHE A 61 -15.25 -4.14 4.13
C PHE A 61 -14.26 -3.33 3.32
N PHE A 62 -14.24 -3.56 2.01
CA PHE A 62 -13.81 -2.56 1.04
C PHE A 62 -14.99 -1.69 0.65
N HIS A 63 -14.80 -0.39 0.66
CA HIS A 63 -15.73 0.56 0.07
C HIS A 63 -15.00 1.27 -1.06
N TYR A 64 -15.66 1.43 -2.20
CA TYR A 64 -15.10 2.23 -3.28
C TYR A 64 -16.10 3.21 -3.88
N ILE A 65 -15.57 4.31 -4.40
CA ILE A 65 -16.26 5.25 -5.28
C ILE A 65 -15.45 5.35 -6.58
N ILE A 66 -16.14 5.28 -7.72
CA ILE A 66 -15.60 5.54 -9.04
C ILE A 66 -16.19 6.87 -9.50
N GLU A 67 -15.31 7.84 -9.74
CA GLU A 67 -15.66 9.13 -10.35
C GLU A 67 -14.74 9.37 -11.54
N GLY A 68 -15.32 9.75 -12.67
CA GLY A 68 -14.61 9.86 -13.94
C GLY A 68 -13.86 8.57 -14.31
N ARG A 69 -12.52 8.60 -14.25
CA ARG A 69 -11.63 7.45 -14.53
C ARG A 69 -10.81 7.01 -13.32
N VAL A 70 -11.19 7.41 -12.11
CA VAL A 70 -10.45 7.08 -10.88
C VAL A 70 -11.35 6.32 -9.90
N CYS A 71 -10.80 5.24 -9.35
CA CYS A 71 -11.39 4.49 -8.26
C CYS A 71 -10.69 4.85 -6.96
N TYR A 72 -11.48 5.30 -5.99
CA TYR A 72 -11.07 5.60 -4.62
C TYR A 72 -11.57 4.47 -3.75
N LEU A 73 -10.65 3.71 -3.14
CA LEU A 73 -10.98 2.54 -2.35
C LEU A 73 -10.41 2.68 -0.94
N THR A 74 -11.22 2.32 0.05
CA THR A 74 -10.79 2.21 1.44
C THR A 74 -11.22 0.88 2.04
N MET A 75 -10.41 0.35 2.95
CA MET A 75 -10.74 -0.82 3.76
C MET A 75 -10.99 -0.37 5.19
N CYS A 76 -12.05 -0.87 5.81
CA CYS A 76 -12.34 -0.60 7.22
C CYS A 76 -12.89 -1.82 7.94
N ASP A 77 -12.81 -1.82 9.28
CA ASP A 77 -13.47 -2.84 10.12
C ASP A 77 -14.97 -2.91 9.82
N HIS A 78 -15.55 -4.10 9.92
CA HIS A 78 -16.98 -4.33 9.73
C HIS A 78 -17.87 -3.48 10.65
N SER A 79 -17.37 -3.08 11.82
CA SER A 79 -18.09 -2.20 12.77
C SER A 79 -18.05 -0.72 12.39
N TYR A 80 -17.27 -0.34 11.39
CA TYR A 80 -17.15 1.06 10.98
C TYR A 80 -18.39 1.49 10.18
N PRO A 81 -19.01 2.64 10.51
CA PRO A 81 -20.22 3.07 9.82
C PRO A 81 -19.97 3.30 8.31
N LYS A 82 -20.76 2.61 7.47
CA LYS A 82 -20.71 2.75 6.00
C LYS A 82 -20.79 4.22 5.56
N LYS A 83 -21.67 5.03 6.18
CA LYS A 83 -21.81 6.47 5.89
C LYS A 83 -20.50 7.24 6.06
N LEU A 84 -19.72 6.95 7.11
CA LEU A 84 -18.44 7.59 7.35
C LEU A 84 -17.38 7.15 6.34
N ALA A 85 -17.38 5.88 5.93
CA ALA A 85 -16.43 5.39 4.93
C ALA A 85 -16.63 6.08 3.57
N PHE A 86 -17.88 6.22 3.11
CA PHE A 86 -18.18 6.92 1.86
C PHE A 86 -17.91 8.42 1.96
N GLN A 87 -18.22 9.05 3.09
CA GLN A 87 -17.84 10.46 3.29
C GLN A 87 -16.32 10.67 3.22
N TYR A 88 -15.56 9.78 3.86
CA TYR A 88 -14.10 9.81 3.79
C TYR A 88 -13.61 9.72 2.34
N LEU A 89 -14.19 8.83 1.53
CA LEU A 89 -13.85 8.70 0.12
C LEU A 89 -14.23 9.94 -0.71
N GLU A 90 -15.37 10.58 -0.43
CA GLU A 90 -15.78 11.82 -1.09
C GLU A 90 -14.81 12.97 -0.82
N ASP A 91 -14.35 13.13 0.42
CA ASP A 91 -13.35 14.15 0.78
C ASP A 91 -12.02 13.91 0.05
N LEU A 92 -11.59 12.64 -0.06
CA LEU A 92 -10.39 12.28 -0.83
C LEU A 92 -10.56 12.53 -2.32
N LYS A 93 -11.72 12.18 -2.88
CA LYS A 93 -12.06 12.38 -4.29
C LYS A 93 -12.00 13.86 -4.65
N ASN A 94 -12.73 14.70 -3.91
CA ASN A 94 -12.80 16.14 -4.14
C ASN A 94 -11.41 16.80 -4.08
N GLU A 95 -10.57 16.41 -3.12
CA GLU A 95 -9.20 16.92 -3.02
C GLU A 95 -8.33 16.44 -4.19
N PHE A 96 -8.38 15.14 -4.49
CA PHE A 96 -7.53 14.53 -5.50
C PHE A 96 -7.82 15.10 -6.89
N GLU A 97 -9.09 15.26 -7.24
CA GLU A 97 -9.50 15.87 -8.50
C GLU A 97 -9.07 17.34 -8.58
N ARG A 98 -9.24 18.09 -7.48
CA ARG A 98 -8.84 19.50 -7.42
C ARG A 98 -7.35 19.71 -7.65
N VAL A 99 -6.51 18.84 -7.09
CA VAL A 99 -5.04 18.98 -7.15
C VAL A 99 -4.44 18.31 -8.40
N ASN A 100 -4.95 17.15 -8.79
CA ASN A 100 -4.31 16.27 -9.77
C ASN A 100 -5.15 15.98 -11.01
N GLY A 101 -6.40 16.45 -11.09
CA GLY A 101 -7.39 16.11 -12.12
C GLY A 101 -6.85 16.06 -13.54
N SER A 102 -6.12 17.11 -13.96
CA SER A 102 -5.57 17.25 -15.31
C SER A 102 -4.43 16.29 -15.65
N GLN A 103 -3.72 15.77 -14.65
CA GLN A 103 -2.52 14.95 -14.83
C GLN A 103 -2.80 13.44 -14.75
N ILE A 104 -4.01 13.06 -14.30
CA ILE A 104 -4.40 11.65 -14.08
C ILE A 104 -4.27 10.82 -15.35
N GLU A 105 -4.64 11.36 -16.51
CA GLU A 105 -4.61 10.64 -17.79
C GLU A 105 -3.19 10.47 -18.33
N THR A 106 -2.35 11.48 -18.16
CA THR A 106 -0.96 11.47 -18.60
C THR A 106 -0.04 10.66 -17.69
N ALA A 107 -0.53 10.25 -16.51
CA ALA A 107 0.24 9.43 -15.58
C ALA A 107 0.55 8.07 -16.20
N ALA A 108 1.85 7.79 -16.39
CA ALA A 108 2.35 6.51 -16.90
C ALA A 108 3.10 5.70 -15.84
N ARG A 109 3.47 6.33 -14.71
CA ARG A 109 4.23 5.69 -13.64
C ARG A 109 3.29 5.26 -12.50
N PRO A 110 3.43 4.04 -11.97
CA PRO A 110 2.75 3.66 -10.74
C PRO A 110 3.10 4.64 -9.63
N TYR A 111 2.09 4.98 -8.83
CA TYR A 111 2.20 5.89 -7.70
C TYR A 111 2.69 7.29 -8.09
N ALA A 112 2.31 7.79 -9.28
CA ALA A 112 2.70 9.13 -9.74
C ALA A 112 2.35 10.25 -8.74
N PHE A 113 1.35 10.04 -7.88
CA PHE A 113 0.83 11.04 -6.95
C PHE A 113 1.15 10.72 -5.48
N ILE A 114 2.34 10.18 -5.18
CA ILE A 114 2.74 9.84 -3.78
C ILE A 114 2.55 10.97 -2.77
N LYS A 115 2.65 12.23 -3.20
CA LYS A 115 2.51 13.41 -2.33
C LYS A 115 1.12 13.53 -1.72
N PHE A 116 0.13 12.88 -2.34
CA PHE A 116 -1.24 12.85 -1.84
C PHE A 116 -1.38 12.04 -0.53
N ASP A 117 -0.41 11.18 -0.20
CA ASP A 117 -0.38 10.44 1.07
C ASP A 117 -0.54 11.36 2.28
N THR A 118 0.11 12.53 2.32
CA THR A 118 -0.03 13.50 3.41
C THR A 118 -1.49 13.90 3.66
N PHE A 119 -2.26 14.09 2.59
CA PHE A 119 -3.68 14.39 2.70
C PHE A 119 -4.46 13.17 3.16
N ILE A 120 -4.20 11.99 2.58
CA ILE A 120 -4.81 10.73 3.00
C ILE A 120 -4.63 10.50 4.51
N GLN A 121 -3.42 10.68 5.05
CA GLN A 121 -3.13 10.50 6.47
C GLN A 121 -3.85 11.51 7.35
N LYS A 122 -3.85 12.79 6.96
CA LYS A 122 -4.53 13.86 7.71
C LYS A 122 -6.03 13.59 7.78
N THR A 123 -6.64 13.28 6.64
CA THR A 123 -8.07 12.98 6.55
C THR A 123 -8.38 11.68 7.31
N LYS A 124 -7.59 10.61 7.15
CA LYS A 124 -7.76 9.35 7.91
C LYS A 124 -7.81 9.62 9.42
N LYS A 125 -6.88 10.43 9.96
CA LYS A 125 -6.89 10.79 11.39
C LYS A 125 -8.16 11.52 11.83
N LEU A 126 -8.69 12.44 11.02
CA LEU A 126 -9.96 13.13 11.30
C LEU A 126 -11.13 12.14 11.39
N TYR A 127 -11.16 11.15 10.51
CA TYR A 127 -12.20 10.11 10.45
C TYR A 127 -12.01 8.97 11.47
N LEU A 128 -10.88 8.93 12.19
CA LEU A 128 -10.64 8.04 13.32
C LEU A 128 -11.06 8.66 14.66
N ASP A 129 -11.02 9.98 14.80
CA ASP A 129 -11.40 10.68 16.02
C ASP A 129 -12.91 10.64 16.25
N THR A 130 -13.35 9.95 17.30
CA THR A 130 -14.76 9.73 17.65
C THR A 130 -15.51 11.02 17.95
N ARG A 131 -14.84 12.07 18.43
CA ARG A 131 -15.47 13.38 18.67
C ARG A 131 -15.78 14.07 17.34
N THR A 132 -14.84 14.00 16.41
CA THR A 132 -14.96 14.60 15.08
C THR A 132 -16.00 13.84 14.24
N GLN A 133 -16.05 12.51 14.35
CA GLN A 133 -17.08 11.68 13.71
C GLN A 133 -18.51 12.13 14.06
N ARG A 134 -18.81 12.41 15.33
CA ARG A 134 -20.16 12.84 15.76
C ARG A 134 -20.56 14.18 15.14
N ASN A 135 -19.61 15.08 14.93
CA ASN A 135 -19.86 16.38 14.31
C ASN A 135 -20.02 16.23 12.79
N LEU A 136 -19.19 15.43 12.13
CA LEU A 136 -19.28 15.15 10.69
C LEU A 136 -20.60 14.46 10.31
N VAL A 137 -21.05 13.48 11.12
CA VAL A 137 -22.32 12.76 10.88
C VAL A 137 -23.53 13.69 10.98
N LYS A 138 -23.48 14.68 11.90
CA LYS A 138 -24.56 15.66 12.09
C LYS A 138 -24.57 16.78 11.06
N LEU A 139 -23.40 17.17 10.55
CA LEU A 139 -23.28 18.23 9.55
C LEU A 139 -23.69 17.75 8.15
N ASN A 140 -23.56 16.45 7.87
CA ASN A 140 -23.82 15.89 6.55
C ASN A 140 -25.08 15.01 6.50
N ASP A 141 -26.25 15.63 6.67
CA ASP A 141 -27.55 14.99 6.47
C ASP A 141 -27.90 14.77 4.98
N GLU A 142 -27.12 15.33 4.05
CA GLU A 142 -27.33 15.20 2.60
C GLU A 142 -26.82 13.89 1.96
N LEU A 143 -26.18 13.00 2.73
CA LEU A 143 -25.79 11.67 2.24
C LEU A 143 -26.99 10.70 2.23
N TYR A 144 -28.03 11.05 1.47
CA TYR A 144 -29.28 10.27 1.33
C TYR A 144 -29.06 8.91 0.61
N GLU A 145 -27.91 8.72 -0.06
CA GLU A 145 -27.72 7.62 -1.02
C GLU A 145 -27.00 6.37 -0.47
N VAL A 146 -26.52 6.37 0.78
CA VAL A 146 -25.71 5.25 1.30
C VAL A 146 -26.49 3.93 1.40
N HIS A 147 -27.81 3.99 1.57
CA HIS A 147 -28.67 2.79 1.67
C HIS A 147 -28.83 2.06 0.33
N GLN A 148 -28.68 2.76 -0.80
CA GLN A 148 -28.79 2.16 -2.13
C GLN A 148 -27.47 1.54 -2.61
N ILE A 149 -26.40 1.70 -1.83
CA ILE A 149 -25.09 1.16 -2.18
C ILE A 149 -25.09 -0.35 -2.00
N MET A 150 -24.96 -1.05 -3.12
CA MET A 150 -24.88 -2.49 -3.19
C MET A 150 -23.70 -3.02 -2.34
N THR A 151 -23.98 -4.07 -1.57
CA THR A 151 -22.96 -4.87 -0.89
C THR A 151 -22.81 -6.20 -1.62
N ARG A 152 -21.59 -6.62 -1.91
CA ARG A 152 -21.28 -7.94 -2.48
C ARG A 152 -20.15 -8.61 -1.76
N ASN A 153 -20.00 -9.91 -1.96
CA ASN A 153 -18.85 -10.62 -1.43
C ASN A 153 -17.64 -10.49 -2.37
N VAL A 154 -16.42 -10.43 -1.81
CA VAL A 154 -15.19 -10.29 -2.59
C VAL A 154 -14.95 -11.47 -3.55
N GLN A 155 -15.34 -12.69 -3.20
CA GLN A 155 -15.25 -13.86 -4.09
C GLN A 155 -16.15 -13.70 -5.33
N GLU A 156 -17.35 -13.15 -5.16
CA GLU A 156 -18.30 -12.89 -6.26
C GLU A 156 -17.76 -11.82 -7.22
N VAL A 157 -17.26 -10.71 -6.68
CA VAL A 157 -16.72 -9.59 -7.49
C VAL A 157 -15.41 -9.99 -8.17
N LEU A 158 -14.60 -10.82 -7.53
CA LEU A 158 -13.37 -11.32 -8.14
C LEU A 158 -13.63 -12.42 -9.19
N GLY A 159 -14.83 -13.00 -9.22
CA GLY A 159 -15.20 -14.09 -10.14
C GLY A 159 -14.45 -15.40 -9.85
N VAL A 160 -13.91 -15.55 -8.64
CA VAL A 160 -13.07 -16.68 -8.27
C VAL A 160 -13.93 -17.74 -7.60
N GLY A 161 -14.54 -18.58 -8.42
CA GLY A 161 -14.75 -19.97 -8.02
C GLY A 161 -13.36 -20.61 -7.85
N GLU A 162 -13.04 -21.00 -6.62
CA GLU A 162 -11.80 -21.68 -6.18
C GLU A 162 -10.52 -20.81 -6.01
N LYS A 163 -10.17 -20.64 -4.73
CA LYS A 163 -8.85 -20.35 -4.14
C LYS A 163 -8.26 -18.94 -4.35
N LEU A 164 -8.64 -18.05 -3.42
CA LEU A 164 -7.86 -16.88 -3.01
C LEU A 164 -6.43 -17.22 -2.52
N ASP A 165 -6.10 -18.50 -2.29
CA ASP A 165 -4.81 -18.96 -1.76
C ASP A 165 -3.62 -18.76 -2.71
N GLN A 166 -3.87 -18.58 -4.02
CA GLN A 166 -2.78 -18.50 -5.02
C GLN A 166 -2.22 -17.07 -5.23
N VAL A 167 -2.88 -16.04 -4.69
CA VAL A 167 -2.44 -14.63 -4.84
C VAL A 167 -1.16 -14.35 -4.04
N THR A 168 -0.87 -15.18 -3.04
CA THR A 168 0.34 -15.11 -2.20
C THR A 168 1.62 -15.52 -2.94
N GLU A 169 1.53 -16.34 -4.01
CA GLU A 169 2.73 -16.91 -4.67
C GLU A 169 3.39 -15.96 -5.67
N MET A 170 2.64 -15.01 -6.26
CA MET A 170 3.21 -14.10 -7.28
C MET A 170 3.88 -12.86 -6.66
N SER A 171 3.47 -12.42 -5.47
CA SER A 171 4.03 -11.22 -4.81
C SER A 171 5.26 -11.52 -3.94
N THR A 172 5.42 -12.76 -3.46
CA THR A 172 6.57 -13.20 -2.65
C THR A 172 7.86 -13.26 -3.45
N ARG A 173 7.80 -13.37 -4.78
CA ARG A 173 9.00 -13.36 -5.63
C ARG A 173 9.66 -11.98 -5.69
N LEU A 174 8.92 -10.88 -5.89
CA LEU A 174 9.52 -9.55 -6.08
C LEU A 174 10.17 -8.96 -4.80
N THR A 175 9.53 -9.10 -3.63
CA THR A 175 10.07 -8.57 -2.36
C THR A 175 11.19 -9.45 -1.82
N SER A 176 11.09 -10.78 -1.94
CA SER A 176 12.18 -11.67 -1.50
C SER A 176 13.38 -11.62 -2.44
N ASP A 177 13.17 -11.48 -3.75
CA ASP A 177 14.26 -11.32 -4.72
C ASP A 177 15.00 -9.99 -4.48
N THR A 178 14.29 -8.87 -4.28
CA THR A 178 14.96 -7.57 -4.03
C THR A 178 15.75 -7.57 -2.71
N ARG A 179 15.22 -8.21 -1.67
CA ARG A 179 15.92 -8.35 -0.38
C ARG A 179 17.12 -9.29 -0.50
N MET A 180 16.98 -10.41 -1.22
CA MET A 180 18.10 -11.31 -1.52
C MET A 180 19.17 -10.65 -2.40
N TYR A 181 18.80 -9.80 -3.37
CA TYR A 181 19.77 -9.05 -4.19
C TYR A 181 20.48 -7.96 -3.37
N ALA A 182 19.78 -7.28 -2.47
CA ALA A 182 20.37 -6.30 -1.55
C ALA A 182 21.34 -6.98 -0.55
N ASP A 183 20.96 -8.14 -0.02
CA ASP A 183 21.79 -8.89 0.92
C ASP A 183 22.99 -9.54 0.22
N LYS A 184 22.82 -10.07 -1.01
CA LYS A 184 23.93 -10.53 -1.85
C LYS A 184 24.89 -9.40 -2.21
N ALA A 185 24.39 -8.21 -2.51
CA ALA A 185 25.25 -7.05 -2.81
C ALA A 185 26.09 -6.62 -1.59
N LYS A 186 25.51 -6.67 -0.38
CA LYS A 186 26.26 -6.41 0.86
C LYS A 186 27.32 -7.46 1.13
N ASP A 187 26.99 -8.75 0.94
CA ASP A 187 27.95 -9.83 1.17
C ASP A 187 29.11 -9.79 0.17
N LEU A 188 28.83 -9.51 -1.11
CA LEU A 188 29.85 -9.28 -2.13
C LEU A 188 30.77 -8.10 -1.80
N ASN A 189 30.22 -6.99 -1.31
CA ASN A 189 31.02 -5.83 -0.88
C ASN A 189 31.91 -6.17 0.33
N ARG A 190 31.40 -6.97 1.26
CA ARG A 190 32.14 -7.41 2.46
C ARG A 190 33.26 -8.39 2.11
N GLN A 191 33.01 -9.33 1.20
CA GLN A 191 34.04 -10.23 0.67
C GLN A 191 35.11 -9.47 -0.13
N ALA A 192 34.72 -8.47 -0.93
CA ALA A 192 35.66 -7.62 -1.67
C ALA A 192 36.57 -6.82 -0.72
N LEU A 193 36.02 -6.27 0.36
CA LEU A 193 36.77 -5.60 1.42
C LEU A 193 37.78 -6.55 2.08
N ILE A 194 37.34 -7.74 2.50
CA ILE A 194 38.21 -8.73 3.14
C ILE A 194 39.37 -9.12 2.21
N ARG A 195 39.07 -9.39 0.93
CA ARG A 195 40.10 -9.79 -0.05
C ARG A 195 41.12 -8.68 -0.33
N LYS A 196 40.70 -7.41 -0.26
CA LYS A 196 41.59 -6.26 -0.46
C LYS A 196 42.53 -6.03 0.74
N TYR A 197 42.03 -6.19 1.97
CA TYR A 197 42.78 -5.85 3.18
C TYR A 197 43.53 -7.04 3.82
N ALA A 198 43.12 -8.28 3.56
CA ALA A 198 43.79 -9.48 4.08
C ALA A 198 45.30 -9.57 3.78
N PRO A 199 45.79 -9.38 2.53
CA PRO A 199 47.23 -9.47 2.26
C PRO A 199 48.02 -8.36 2.94
N VAL A 200 47.45 -7.15 3.04
CA VAL A 200 48.09 -6.01 3.71
C VAL A 200 48.24 -6.27 5.21
N ALA A 201 47.22 -6.83 5.85
CA ALA A 201 47.26 -7.20 7.27
C ALA A 201 48.32 -8.28 7.56
N ILE A 202 48.48 -9.26 6.66
CA ILE A 202 49.51 -10.31 6.80
C ILE A 202 50.91 -9.70 6.71
N VAL A 203 51.17 -8.81 5.74
CA VAL A 203 52.49 -8.16 5.62
C VAL A 203 52.82 -7.31 6.86
N ILE A 204 51.86 -6.52 7.36
CA ILE A 204 52.04 -5.72 8.59
C ILE A 204 52.32 -6.65 9.79
N GLY A 205 51.60 -7.77 9.90
CA GLY A 205 51.81 -8.76 10.96
C GLY A 205 53.22 -9.35 10.94
N VAL A 206 53.73 -9.71 9.76
CA VAL A 206 55.10 -10.24 9.61
C VAL A 206 56.15 -9.18 9.97
N VAL A 207 55.96 -7.93 9.53
CA VAL A 207 56.89 -6.83 9.87
C VAL A 207 56.91 -6.57 11.37
N LEU A 208 55.74 -6.53 12.03
CA LEU A 208 55.65 -6.36 13.48
C LEU A 208 56.28 -7.54 14.23
N MET A 209 56.08 -8.77 13.75
CA MET A 209 56.68 -9.97 14.33
C MET A 209 58.21 -9.93 14.25
N LEU A 210 58.77 -9.52 13.11
CA LEU A 210 60.22 -9.35 12.94
C LEU A 210 60.77 -8.24 13.84
N PHE A 211 60.03 -7.13 13.98
CA PHE A 211 60.41 -6.03 14.86
C PHE A 211 60.41 -6.45 16.33
N TRP A 212 59.40 -7.23 16.75
CA TRP A 212 59.29 -7.75 18.11
C TRP A 212 60.40 -8.77 18.44
N LEU A 213 60.72 -9.67 17.50
CA LEU A 213 61.84 -10.60 17.65
C LEU A 213 63.17 -9.88 17.74
N LYS A 214 63.40 -8.87 16.89
CA LYS A 214 64.62 -8.05 16.93
C LYS A 214 64.77 -7.31 18.26
N ASN A 215 63.69 -6.74 18.79
CA ASN A 215 63.71 -5.99 20.05
C ASN A 215 63.81 -6.88 21.31
N LYS A 216 63.70 -8.20 21.16
CA LYS A 216 63.84 -9.18 22.26
C LYS A 216 65.21 -9.88 22.26
N ILE A 217 65.93 -9.85 21.14
CA ILE A 217 67.22 -10.54 20.94
C ILE A 217 68.42 -9.60 21.12
N TRP A 218 68.20 -8.29 21.14
CA TRP A 218 69.21 -7.26 21.44
C TRP A 218 68.87 -6.58 22.77
#